data_AF-A0A968TAD0-F1
#
_entry.id   AF-A0A968TAD0-F1
#
_cell.length_a   1.000
_cell.length_b   1.000
_cell.length_c   1.000
_cell.angle_alpha   90.00
_cell.angle_beta   90.00
_cell.angle_gamma   90.00
#
_symmetry.space_group_name_H-M   'P 1'
#
loop_
_entity.id
_entity.type
_entity.pdbx_description
1 polymer ?
#
loop_
_entity_poly.entity_id
_entity_poly.type
_entity_poly.pdbx_seq_one_letter_code
_entity_poly.pdbx_strand_id
1 'polypeptide(L)' 'MHKRHSRWSESGVWQRVFEALSEDADHEYTEIDATLVRAHQHSAGAKKIRLARGSKRTEPIGISE' A
#
# COMPACT_ATOMS: atom_id res chain seq x y z
N MET A 1 1.85 1.93 6.07
CA MET A 1 0.78 2.87 5.67
C MET A 1 0.10 2.33 4.40
N HIS A 2 -1.10 2.79 4.02
CA HIS A 2 -1.94 2.29 2.90
C HIS A 2 -2.87 1.08 3.17
N LYS A 3 -3.09 0.66 4.42
CA LYS A 3 -4.01 -0.48 4.71
C LYS A 3 -5.44 -0.22 4.24
N ARG A 4 -5.93 1.02 4.33
CA ARG A 4 -7.30 1.37 3.90
C ARG A 4 -7.42 1.35 2.39
N HIS A 5 -6.45 1.93 1.68
CA HIS A 5 -6.41 1.92 0.23
C HIS A 5 -6.39 0.49 -0.30
N SER A 6 -5.48 -0.37 0.17
CA SER A 6 -5.41 -1.77 -0.26
C SER A 6 -6.72 -2.52 0.01
N ARG A 7 -7.31 -2.37 1.21
CA ARG A 7 -8.60 -3.00 1.52
C ARG A 7 -9.73 -2.54 0.59
N TRP A 8 -9.76 -1.26 0.22
CA TRP A 8 -10.76 -0.73 -0.69
C TRP A 8 -10.54 -1.19 -2.13
N SER A 9 -9.28 -1.30 -2.57
CA SER A 9 -8.92 -1.93 -3.83
C SER A 9 -9.33 -3.40 -3.88
N GLU A 10 -9.01 -4.17 -2.84
CA GLU A 10 -9.36 -5.60 -2.74
C GLU A 10 -10.87 -5.85 -2.63
N SER A 11 -11.62 -4.95 -2.01
CA SER A 11 -13.08 -5.05 -1.85
C SER A 11 -13.88 -4.39 -2.99
N GLY A 12 -13.21 -3.99 -4.08
CA GLY A 12 -13.87 -3.41 -5.25
C GLY A 12 -14.60 -2.10 -4.98
N VAL A 13 -14.25 -1.37 -3.92
CA VAL A 13 -14.85 -0.07 -3.60
C VAL A 13 -14.57 0.92 -4.71
N TRP A 14 -13.35 0.94 -5.23
CA TRP A 14 -12.97 1.82 -6.32
C TRP A 14 -13.73 1.56 -7.61
N GLN A 15 -13.99 0.28 -7.93
CA GLN A 15 -14.76 -0.09 -9.11
C GLN A 15 -16.20 0.42 -9.01
N ARG A 16 -16.85 0.24 -7.86
CA ARG A 16 -18.23 0.73 -7.63
C ARG A 16 -18.34 2.25 -7.67
N VAL A 17 -17.35 2.94 -7.12
CA VAL A 17 -17.27 4.41 -7.20
C VAL A 17 -17.11 4.84 -8.65
N PHE A 18 -16.25 4.17 -9.42
CA PHE A 18 -16.04 4.50 -10.83
C PHE A 18 -17.30 4.25 -11.67
N GLU A 19 -17.96 3.12 -11.48
CA GLU A 19 -19.19 2.75 -12.19
C GLU A 19 -20.31 3.76 -11.92
N ALA A 20 -20.56 4.08 -10.64
CA ALA A 20 -21.57 5.07 -10.25
C ALA A 20 -21.29 6.48 -10.79
N LEU A 21 -20.02 6.86 -10.93
CA LEU A 21 -19.63 8.16 -11.51
C LEU A 21 -19.64 8.14 -13.05
N SER A 22 -19.56 6.97 -13.67
CA SER A 22 -19.56 6.81 -15.12
C SER A 22 -20.99 6.76 -15.70
N GLU A 23 -22.00 6.47 -14.87
CA GLU A 23 -23.41 6.42 -15.27
C GLU A 23 -23.98 7.77 -15.76
N ASP A 24 -23.45 8.90 -15.26
CA ASP A 24 -23.87 10.27 -15.61
C ASP A 24 -22.78 11.00 -16.44
N ALA A 25 -21.72 10.29 -16.82
CA ALA A 25 -20.62 10.85 -17.59
C ALA A 25 -20.96 10.81 -19.08
N ASP A 26 -21.72 11.80 -19.53
CA ASP A 26 -21.81 12.14 -20.95
C ASP A 26 -20.39 12.47 -21.41
N HIS A 27 -19.76 11.59 -22.19
CA HIS A 27 -18.34 11.69 -22.59
C HIS A 27 -18.00 12.93 -23.46
N GLU A 28 -18.89 13.91 -23.54
CA GLU A 28 -18.83 15.13 -24.35
C GLU A 28 -17.63 16.04 -23.98
N TYR A 29 -17.00 15.84 -22.81
CA TYR A 29 -15.84 16.62 -22.34
C TYR A 29 -14.69 15.76 -21.78
N THR A 30 -14.49 14.53 -22.26
CA THR A 30 -13.37 13.70 -21.77
C THR A 30 -12.05 14.06 -22.50
N GLU A 31 -11.43 15.18 -22.12
CA GLU A 31 -10.01 15.43 -22.40
C GLU A 31 -9.19 15.01 -21.17
N ILE A 32 -8.36 13.98 -21.31
CA ILE A 32 -7.51 13.49 -20.22
C ILE A 32 -6.27 14.38 -20.10
N ASP A 33 -6.32 15.37 -19.21
CA ASP A 33 -5.14 16.13 -18.81
C ASP A 33 -4.46 15.47 -17.58
N ALA A 34 -3.22 15.02 -17.76
CA ALA A 34 -2.40 14.49 -16.68
C ALA A 34 -1.29 15.48 -16.30
N THR A 35 -1.28 15.94 -15.04
CA THR A 35 -0.16 16.70 -14.48
C THR A 35 0.61 15.84 -13.48
N LEU A 36 1.87 15.51 -13.81
CA LEU A 36 2.76 14.74 -12.95
C LEU A 36 3.62 15.69 -12.11
N VAL A 37 3.49 15.64 -10.78
CA VAL A 37 4.37 16.36 -9.85
C VAL A 37 5.38 15.38 -9.22
N ARG A 38 6.67 15.69 -9.35
CA ARG A 38 7.76 14.90 -8.75
C ARG A 38 7.78 15.12 -7.23
N ALA A 39 7.59 14.04 -6.46
CA ALA A 39 7.71 14.10 -5.00
C ALA A 39 9.19 14.12 -4.56
N HIS A 40 9.49 14.85 -3.48
CA HIS A 40 10.82 14.82 -2.88
C HIS A 40 11.12 13.43 -2.32
N GLN A 41 12.39 12.98 -2.40
CA GLN A 41 12.81 11.63 -1.97
C GLN A 41 12.42 11.27 -0.53
N HIS A 42 12.26 12.26 0.34
CA HIS A 42 11.78 12.07 1.73
C HIS A 42 10.30 11.68 1.84
N SER A 43 9.55 11.76 0.73
CA SER A 43 8.14 11.31 0.64
C SER A 43 8.03 9.81 0.36
N ALA A 44 9.14 9.16 -0.06
CA ALA A 44 9.19 7.72 -0.18
C ALA A 44 9.11 7.12 1.24
N GLY A 45 7.93 6.62 1.61
CA GLY A 45 7.68 6.09 2.95
C GLY A 45 8.72 5.05 3.38
N ALA A 46 8.88 4.88 4.69
CA ALA A 46 9.90 3.98 5.26
C ALA A 46 9.76 2.54 4.72
N LYS A 47 10.90 1.93 4.35
CA LYS A 47 10.97 0.51 4.00
C LYS A 47 10.39 -0.32 5.14
N LYS A 48 9.36 -1.11 4.85
CA LYS A 48 8.74 -2.00 5.83
C LYS A 48 9.65 -3.21 6.02
N ILE A 49 10.54 -3.16 7.02
CA ILE A 49 11.30 -4.33 7.44
C ILE A 49 10.31 -5.31 8.08
N ARG A 50 10.10 -6.47 7.43
CA ARG A 50 9.54 -7.64 8.12
C ARG A 50 10.61 -8.11 9.09
N LEU A 51 10.49 -7.76 10.37
CA LEU A 51 11.23 -8.48 11.41
C LEU A 51 10.76 -9.93 11.36
N ALA A 52 11.58 -10.79 10.77
CA ALA A 52 11.50 -12.21 11.03
C ALA A 52 11.57 -12.36 12.56
N ARG A 53 10.54 -12.96 13.17
CA ARG A 53 10.54 -13.28 14.60
C ARG A 53 11.75 -14.15 14.88
N GLY A 54 12.79 -13.55 15.46
CA GLY A 54 13.96 -14.28 15.93
C GLY A 54 13.54 -15.16 17.10
N SER A 55 13.54 -16.48 16.89
CA SER A 55 13.51 -17.48 17.96
C SER A 55 14.79 -17.32 18.77
N LYS A 56 14.69 -16.80 20.00
CA LYS A 56 15.79 -16.86 20.97
C LYS A 56 15.98 -18.33 21.37
N ARG A 57 16.96 -19.01 20.78
CA ARG A 57 17.50 -20.25 21.38
C ARG A 57 18.56 -19.83 22.40
N THR A 58 18.32 -20.15 23.66
CA THR A 58 19.31 -20.06 24.73
C THR A 58 20.04 -21.40 24.77
N GLU A 59 21.34 -21.39 24.46
CA GLU A 59 22.19 -22.57 24.66
C GLU A 59 22.52 -22.70 26.17
N PRO A 60 22.48 -23.91 26.75
CA PRO A 60 22.89 -24.11 28.14
C PRO A 60 24.42 -23.96 28.25
N ILE A 61 24.85 -23.33 29.33
CA ILE A 61 26.26 -23.16 29.70
C ILE A 61 26.81 -24.56 30.00
N GLY A 62 27.70 -25.06 29.14
CA GLY A 62 28.46 -26.27 29.41
C GLY A 62 29.45 -26.01 30.55
N ILE A 63 29.30 -26.75 31.64
CA ILE A 63 30.33 -26.96 32.65
C ILE A 63 30.93 -28.33 32.36
N SER A 64 32.23 -28.31 32.03
CA SER A 64 33.08 -29.46 31.78
C SER A 64 33.31 -30.27 33.06
N GLU A 65 33.40 -31.59 32.93
CA GLU A 65 34.20 -32.46 33.80
C GLU A 65 34.87 -33.54 32.96
#